data_AF-A0A8C5TII1-F1
#
_entry.id   AF-A0A8C5TII1-F1
#
_cell.length_a   1.000
_cell.length_b   1.000
_cell.length_c   1.000
_cell.angle_alpha   90.00
_cell.angle_beta   90.00
_cell.angle_gamma   90.00
#
_symmetry.space_group_name_H-M   'P 1'
#
loop_
_entity.id
_entity.type
_entity.pdbx_description
1 polymer ?
#
loop_
_entity_poly.entity_id
_entity_poly.type
_entity_poly.pdbx_seq_one_letter_code
_entity_poly.pdbx_strand_id
1 'polypeptide(L)'
;MFSSGLLWKKAFVLSLAVLLADFTESGAFAGLSDCKSATIDDVKETLEKYSKCLPEMIAEGEKASINSLVWTLQETLDLLRPVQEQFCKQPPLCPRPVAPRNGGLVCVTIDSAQYCKPMCNQGYDFQFLRSSRLYEMCGNVTGFSWTTQFVGGKELAICNPSKMAISGAKSAYFPSNSTCVHTLAFPEAQTEQLNIFLKELAQQGIDGSSRDAGADCIVCGY
;
A
#
# COMPACT_ATOMS: atom_id res chain seq x y z
N MET A 1 22.07 30.03 61.80
CA MET A 1 21.08 30.28 60.72
C MET A 1 21.48 29.46 59.51
N PHE A 2 20.55 28.59 59.12
CA PHE A 2 20.36 27.90 57.83
C PHE A 2 21.49 27.08 57.19
N SER A 3 21.34 25.77 57.36
CA SER A 3 21.79 24.69 56.49
C SER A 3 20.94 24.68 55.20
N SER A 4 21.58 24.73 54.03
CA SER A 4 20.93 24.66 52.72
C SER A 4 21.84 23.98 51.70
N GLY A 5 22.17 22.71 51.94
CA GLY A 5 23.03 21.91 51.06
C GLY A 5 22.42 20.62 50.51
N LEU A 6 21.13 20.32 50.78
CA LEU A 6 20.58 18.98 50.57
C LEU A 6 19.30 18.88 49.73
N LEU A 7 18.91 19.93 48.99
CA LEU A 7 17.66 19.93 48.23
C LEU A 7 17.81 19.81 46.70
N TRP A 8 19.03 19.88 46.15
CA TRP A 8 19.18 19.85 44.68
C TRP A 8 19.36 18.43 44.10
N LYS A 9 19.75 17.43 44.89
CA LYS A 9 19.99 16.06 44.40
C LYS A 9 18.76 15.16 44.31
N LYS A 10 17.60 15.60 44.81
CA LYS A 10 16.35 14.80 44.75
C LYS A 10 15.46 15.11 43.55
N ALA A 11 15.71 16.20 42.81
CA ALA A 11 14.92 16.56 41.64
C ALA A 11 15.33 15.80 40.36
N PHE A 12 16.54 15.25 40.30
CA PHE A 12 17.04 14.57 39.10
C PHE A 12 16.68 13.08 39.02
N VAL A 13 16.30 12.44 40.14
CA VAL A 13 16.00 11.01 40.19
C VAL A 13 14.53 10.70 39.86
N LEU A 14 13.63 11.66 40.02
CA LEU A 14 12.20 11.49 39.71
C LEU A 14 11.87 11.63 38.21
N SER A 15 12.76 12.22 37.41
CA SER A 15 12.51 12.38 35.97
C SER A 15 12.95 11.18 35.14
N LEU A 16 13.90 10.36 35.63
CA LEU A 16 14.31 9.12 34.96
C LEU A 16 13.32 7.96 35.19
N ALA A 17 12.64 7.93 36.34
CA ALA A 17 11.67 6.88 36.65
C ALA A 17 10.41 6.95 35.75
N VAL A 18 10.04 8.13 35.27
CA VAL A 18 8.90 8.32 34.36
C VAL A 18 9.26 7.92 32.92
N LEU A 19 10.52 8.04 32.51
CA LEU A 19 10.99 7.59 31.19
C LEU A 19 11.30 6.09 31.11
N LEU A 20 11.51 5.42 32.26
CA LEU A 20 11.73 3.97 32.33
C LEU A 20 10.44 3.17 32.55
N ALA A 21 9.34 3.82 32.96
CA ALA A 21 8.03 3.16 33.07
C ALA A 21 7.50 2.71 31.70
N ASP A 22 7.79 3.45 30.63
CA ASP A 22 7.36 3.11 29.25
C ASP A 22 8.10 1.90 28.66
N PHE A 23 9.15 1.38 29.30
CA PHE A 23 9.97 0.29 28.76
C PHE A 23 9.97 -1.01 29.59
N THR A 24 9.15 -1.10 30.64
CA THR A 24 9.14 -2.29 31.53
C THR A 24 7.97 -3.25 31.34
N GLU A 25 7.10 -3.06 30.35
CA GLU A 25 6.11 -4.07 29.96
C GLU A 25 6.57 -4.83 28.72
N SER A 26 7.71 -5.51 28.84
CA SER A 26 8.16 -6.48 27.84
C SER A 26 7.30 -7.74 27.96
N GLY A 27 6.17 -7.80 27.26
CA GLY A 27 5.46 -9.06 26.99
C GLY A 27 3.94 -9.10 27.17
N ALA A 28 3.25 -7.98 27.38
CA ALA A 28 1.80 -7.95 27.29
C ALA A 28 1.38 -7.38 25.93
N PHE A 29 0.70 -8.18 25.11
CA PHE A 29 -0.07 -7.65 23.99
C PHE A 29 -1.10 -6.65 24.55
N ALA A 30 -1.35 -5.54 23.84
CA ALA A 30 -2.37 -4.59 24.22
C ALA A 30 -3.69 -5.33 24.53
N GLY A 31 -4.23 -5.12 25.73
CA GLY A 31 -5.52 -5.68 26.11
C GLY A 31 -6.64 -5.01 25.31
N LEU A 32 -7.81 -5.65 25.26
CA LEU A 32 -8.99 -5.07 24.58
C LEU A 32 -9.39 -3.70 25.16
N SER A 33 -9.04 -3.42 26.41
CA SER A 33 -9.20 -2.12 27.07
C SER A 33 -8.29 -1.04 26.49
N ASP A 34 -7.07 -1.41 26.10
CA ASP A 34 -6.02 -0.50 25.64
C ASP A 34 -6.24 -0.11 24.17
N CYS A 35 -6.84 -1.02 23.39
CA CYS A 35 -7.26 -0.75 22.01
C CYS A 35 -8.52 0.13 21.91
N LYS A 36 -9.27 0.32 23.01
CA LYS A 36 -10.58 0.99 22.97
C LYS A 36 -10.48 2.50 22.74
N SER A 37 -9.33 3.09 23.05
CA SER A 37 -9.04 4.52 22.86
C SER A 37 -8.05 4.81 21.72
N ALA A 38 -7.44 3.78 21.13
CA ALA A 38 -6.45 3.94 20.07
C ALA A 38 -7.14 4.01 18.69
N THR A 39 -6.66 4.93 17.86
CA THR A 39 -7.07 5.12 16.47
C THR A 39 -6.00 4.63 15.51
N ILE A 40 -6.36 4.46 14.24
CA ILE A 40 -5.38 4.15 13.17
C ILE A 40 -4.35 5.29 13.03
N ASP A 41 -4.75 6.53 13.27
CA ASP A 41 -3.86 7.68 13.22
C ASP A 41 -2.82 7.63 14.34
N ASP A 42 -3.20 7.21 15.56
CA ASP A 42 -2.25 7.05 16.68
C ASP A 42 -1.16 6.01 16.36
N VAL A 43 -1.56 4.88 15.77
CA VAL A 43 -0.62 3.82 15.34
C VAL A 43 0.28 4.35 14.22
N LYS A 44 -0.28 5.04 13.23
CA LYS A 44 0.46 5.63 12.11
C LYS A 44 1.50 6.65 12.61
N GLU A 45 1.10 7.60 13.45
CA GLU A 45 2.00 8.63 13.99
C GLU A 45 3.15 8.00 14.79
N THR A 46 2.84 6.97 15.58
CA THR A 46 3.86 6.24 16.35
C THR A 46 4.88 5.57 15.43
N LEU A 47 4.42 4.87 14.38
CA LEU A 47 5.30 4.25 13.40
C LEU A 47 6.13 5.28 12.63
N GLU A 48 5.53 6.40 12.22
CA GLU A 48 6.22 7.50 11.54
C GLU A 48 7.30 8.14 12.42
N LYS A 49 7.01 8.36 13.72
CA LYS A 49 7.95 8.90 14.70
C LYS A 49 9.20 8.02 14.80
N TYR A 50 9.04 6.72 14.96
CA TYR A 50 10.17 5.80 15.12
C TYR A 50 10.87 5.47 13.80
N SER A 51 10.20 5.62 12.64
CA SER A 51 10.79 5.31 11.33
C SER A 51 12.15 5.97 11.08
N LYS A 52 12.35 7.19 11.61
CA LYS A 52 13.60 7.95 11.48
C LYS A 52 14.73 7.41 12.35
N CYS A 53 14.39 6.79 13.49
CA CYS A 53 15.35 6.23 14.44
C CYS A 53 15.60 4.73 14.20
N LEU A 54 14.73 4.05 13.46
CA LEU A 54 14.85 2.61 13.17
C LEU A 54 16.24 2.19 12.66
N PRO A 55 16.91 2.92 11.74
CA PRO A 55 18.24 2.53 11.29
C PRO A 55 19.26 2.41 12.44
N GLU A 56 19.24 3.35 13.39
CA GLU A 56 20.11 3.34 14.57
C GLU A 56 19.71 2.22 15.55
N MET A 57 18.41 2.07 15.81
CA MET A 57 17.90 1.01 16.67
C MET A 57 18.21 -0.40 16.13
N ILE A 58 18.19 -0.59 14.81
CA ILE A 58 18.53 -1.86 14.16
C ILE A 58 20.04 -2.14 14.27
N ALA A 59 20.88 -1.11 14.16
CA ALA A 59 22.33 -1.26 14.27
C ALA A 59 22.77 -1.72 15.67
N GLU A 60 22.06 -1.26 16.72
CA GLU A 60 22.37 -1.56 18.12
C GLU A 60 21.49 -2.69 18.71
N GLY A 61 20.43 -3.10 18.02
CA GLY A 61 19.41 -4.00 18.53
C GLY A 61 19.79 -5.49 18.54
N GLU A 62 19.21 -6.23 19.48
CA GLU A 62 19.36 -7.69 19.52
C GLU A 62 18.60 -8.36 18.37
N LYS A 63 19.22 -9.38 17.76
CA LYS A 63 18.66 -10.15 16.63
C LYS A 63 17.25 -10.68 16.90
N ALA A 64 16.99 -11.18 18.11
CA ALA A 64 15.68 -11.73 18.49
C ALA A 64 14.60 -10.65 18.49
N SER A 65 14.88 -9.47 19.06
CA SER A 65 13.97 -8.33 19.09
C SER A 65 13.65 -7.81 17.69
N ILE A 66 14.67 -7.72 16.82
CA ILE A 66 14.48 -7.32 15.41
C ILE A 66 13.56 -8.31 14.68
N ASN A 67 13.81 -9.62 14.83
CA ASN A 67 12.98 -10.64 14.20
C ASN A 67 11.54 -10.61 14.71
N SER A 68 11.34 -10.39 16.02
CA SER A 68 10.01 -10.24 16.61
C SER A 68 9.27 -9.04 16.02
N LEU A 69 9.96 -7.89 15.87
CA LEU A 69 9.37 -6.69 15.26
C LEU A 69 8.94 -6.96 13.81
N VAL A 70 9.79 -7.62 13.01
CA VAL A 70 9.45 -7.99 11.63
C VAL A 70 8.20 -8.86 11.58
N TRP A 71 8.11 -9.87 12.45
CA TRP A 71 6.94 -10.75 12.55
C TRP A 71 5.66 -9.96 12.89
N THR A 72 5.70 -9.12 13.92
CA THR A 72 4.55 -8.30 14.33
C THR A 72 4.09 -7.34 13.23
N LEU A 73 5.03 -6.70 12.52
CA LEU A 73 4.69 -5.83 11.40
C LEU A 73 4.06 -6.61 10.25
N GLN A 74 4.54 -7.82 9.97
CA GLN A 74 3.98 -8.69 8.95
C GLN A 74 2.55 -9.13 9.30
N GLU A 75 2.30 -9.59 10.53
CA GLU A 75 0.94 -9.93 11.00
C GLU A 75 -0.01 -8.73 10.92
N THR A 76 0.48 -7.54 11.30
CA THR A 76 -0.30 -6.30 11.18
C THR A 76 -0.65 -5.99 9.74
N LEU A 77 0.30 -6.12 8.81
CA LEU A 77 0.06 -5.93 7.39
C LEU A 77 -0.96 -6.94 6.84
N ASP A 78 -0.90 -8.19 7.28
CA ASP A 78 -1.84 -9.23 6.84
C ASP A 78 -3.27 -8.98 7.34
N LEU A 79 -3.45 -8.22 8.42
CA LEU A 79 -4.76 -7.71 8.84
C LEU A 79 -5.23 -6.50 8.01
N LEU A 80 -4.33 -5.60 7.65
CA LEU A 80 -4.67 -4.36 6.94
C LEU A 80 -4.92 -4.55 5.43
N ARG A 81 -4.18 -5.44 4.78
CA ARG A 81 -4.25 -5.66 3.32
C ARG A 81 -5.65 -6.05 2.83
N PRO A 82 -6.38 -7.00 3.46
CA PRO A 82 -7.74 -7.33 3.03
C PRO A 82 -8.70 -6.15 3.17
N VAL A 83 -8.52 -5.29 4.18
CA VAL A 83 -9.35 -4.09 4.38
C VAL A 83 -9.10 -3.08 3.26
N GLN A 84 -7.84 -2.90 2.84
CA GLN A 84 -7.53 -2.03 1.70
C GLN A 84 -8.23 -2.48 0.41
N GLU A 85 -8.33 -3.79 0.18
CA GLU A 85 -9.06 -4.33 -0.99
C GLU A 85 -10.58 -4.12 -0.92
N GLN A 86 -11.17 -3.97 0.28
CA GLN A 86 -12.62 -3.77 0.44
C GLN A 86 -13.09 -2.39 -0.03
N PHE A 87 -12.21 -1.40 -0.09
CA PHE A 87 -12.56 -0.07 -0.62
C PHE A 87 -12.82 -0.08 -2.12
N CYS A 88 -12.43 -1.15 -2.82
CA CYS A 88 -12.64 -1.30 -4.24
C CYS A 88 -13.98 -1.98 -4.55
N LYS A 89 -14.94 -1.19 -5.05
CA LYS A 89 -16.22 -1.71 -5.53
C LYS A 89 -16.02 -2.55 -6.78
N GLN A 90 -16.59 -3.76 -6.78
CA GLN A 90 -16.48 -4.70 -7.90
C GLN A 90 -17.75 -4.70 -8.74
N PRO A 91 -17.65 -4.64 -10.08
CA PRO A 91 -18.78 -4.92 -10.95
C PRO A 91 -19.27 -6.36 -10.74
N PRO A 92 -20.59 -6.60 -10.60
CA PRO A 92 -21.14 -7.84 -10.05
C PRO A 92 -20.88 -9.11 -10.89
N LEU A 93 -20.55 -8.97 -12.17
CA LEU A 93 -20.38 -10.10 -13.09
C LEU A 93 -18.91 -10.39 -13.43
N CYS A 94 -18.00 -9.45 -13.14
CA CYS A 94 -16.59 -9.62 -13.46
C CYS A 94 -15.84 -10.29 -12.31
N PRO A 95 -14.98 -11.29 -12.57
CA PRO A 95 -14.16 -11.89 -11.53
C PRO A 95 -13.18 -10.85 -10.95
N ARG A 96 -12.92 -10.91 -9.64
CA ARG A 96 -11.93 -10.04 -8.99
C ARG A 96 -10.58 -10.15 -9.69
N PRO A 97 -10.02 -9.04 -10.22
CA PRO A 97 -8.70 -9.08 -10.83
C PRO A 97 -7.64 -9.22 -9.76
N VAL A 98 -6.56 -9.93 -10.07
CA VAL A 98 -5.39 -10.06 -9.18
C VAL A 98 -4.31 -9.11 -9.67
N ALA A 99 -3.88 -8.21 -8.77
CA ALA A 99 -2.82 -7.27 -9.03
C ALA A 99 -1.45 -7.98 -9.09
N PRO A 100 -0.55 -7.55 -9.99
CA PRO A 100 0.80 -8.11 -10.05
C PRO A 100 1.56 -7.80 -8.76
N ARG A 101 2.29 -8.79 -8.23
CA ARG A 101 3.28 -8.55 -7.17
C ARG A 101 4.28 -7.49 -7.62
N ASN A 102 4.74 -6.64 -6.71
CA ASN A 102 5.62 -5.51 -7.02
C ASN A 102 5.00 -4.53 -8.05
N GLY A 103 3.70 -4.38 -7.99
CA GLY A 103 2.94 -3.52 -8.88
C GLY A 103 1.51 -3.34 -8.39
N GLY A 104 0.63 -2.99 -9.32
CA GLY A 104 -0.77 -2.75 -9.03
C GLY A 104 -1.64 -2.72 -10.27
N LEU A 105 -2.92 -2.50 -10.05
CA LEU A 105 -3.94 -2.24 -11.06
C LEU A 105 -4.56 -0.89 -10.79
N VAL A 106 -4.71 -0.07 -11.83
CA VAL A 106 -5.57 1.12 -11.80
C VAL A 106 -6.81 0.78 -12.59
N CYS A 107 -7.95 0.72 -11.92
CA CYS A 107 -9.22 0.26 -12.49
C CYS A 107 -10.26 1.37 -12.51
N VAL A 108 -11.00 1.46 -13.60
CA VAL A 108 -12.16 2.34 -13.77
C VAL A 108 -13.33 1.56 -14.36
N THR A 109 -14.56 1.98 -14.08
CA THR A 109 -15.77 1.36 -14.63
C THR A 109 -16.52 2.35 -15.51
N ILE A 110 -16.75 1.99 -16.78
CA ILE A 110 -17.42 2.81 -17.81
C ILE A 110 -18.40 1.90 -18.56
N ASP A 111 -19.65 2.34 -18.75
CA ASP A 111 -20.70 1.55 -19.43
C ASP A 111 -20.87 0.11 -18.88
N SER A 112 -20.74 -0.07 -17.56
CA SER A 112 -20.77 -1.39 -16.89
C SER A 112 -19.65 -2.36 -17.33
N ALA A 113 -18.63 -1.87 -18.03
CA ALA A 113 -17.38 -2.58 -18.28
C ALA A 113 -16.28 -2.05 -17.34
N GLN A 114 -15.50 -2.96 -16.78
CA GLN A 114 -14.32 -2.63 -15.99
C GLN A 114 -13.09 -2.62 -16.89
N TYR A 115 -12.31 -1.55 -16.80
CA TYR A 115 -11.01 -1.42 -17.44
C TYR A 115 -9.96 -1.35 -16.34
N CYS A 116 -9.00 -2.26 -16.36
CA CYS A 116 -7.91 -2.29 -15.39
C CYS A 116 -6.58 -2.21 -16.13
N LYS A 117 -5.80 -1.18 -15.81
CA LYS A 117 -4.44 -0.96 -16.29
C LYS A 117 -3.44 -1.58 -15.31
N PRO A 118 -2.72 -2.63 -15.70
CA PRO A 118 -1.65 -3.17 -14.88
C PRO A 118 -0.44 -2.25 -14.90
N MET A 119 0.18 -2.06 -13.75
CA MET A 119 1.34 -1.20 -13.55
C MET A 119 2.41 -1.91 -12.72
N CYS A 120 3.68 -1.79 -13.11
CA CYS A 120 4.81 -2.28 -12.32
C CYS A 120 5.47 -1.16 -11.51
N ASN A 121 6.02 -1.48 -10.34
CA ASN A 121 6.86 -0.55 -9.60
C ASN A 121 8.21 -0.36 -10.31
N GLN A 122 8.89 0.74 -10.01
CA GLN A 122 10.28 0.97 -10.45
C GLN A 122 11.19 -0.20 -10.03
N GLY A 123 12.10 -0.62 -10.91
CA GLY A 123 12.96 -1.79 -10.69
C GLY A 123 12.35 -3.12 -11.11
N TYR A 124 11.16 -3.07 -11.71
CA TYR A 124 10.45 -4.22 -12.27
C TYR A 124 10.00 -3.93 -13.71
N ASP A 125 9.89 -4.98 -14.52
CA ASP A 125 9.32 -4.92 -15.86
C ASP A 125 8.29 -6.04 -16.04
N PHE A 126 7.39 -5.88 -17.00
CA PHE A 126 6.43 -6.90 -17.35
C PHE A 126 7.13 -8.14 -17.90
N GLN A 127 6.64 -9.32 -17.54
CA GLN A 127 7.16 -10.60 -18.04
C GLN A 127 7.05 -10.72 -19.58
N PHE A 128 6.09 -10.02 -20.19
CA PHE A 128 5.84 -10.03 -21.63
C PHE A 128 5.65 -8.61 -22.17
N LEU A 129 5.96 -8.43 -23.46
CA LEU A 129 5.76 -7.17 -24.17
C LEU A 129 4.26 -6.82 -24.21
N ARG A 130 3.94 -5.64 -23.67
CA ARG A 130 2.58 -5.09 -23.61
C ARG A 130 2.54 -3.59 -23.86
N SER A 131 3.55 -3.05 -24.55
CA SER A 131 3.68 -1.61 -24.82
C SER A 131 2.49 -1.01 -25.59
N SER A 132 1.81 -1.81 -26.42
CA SER A 132 0.56 -1.44 -27.10
C SER A 132 -0.71 -1.80 -26.31
N ARG A 133 -0.59 -2.60 -25.24
CA ARG A 133 -1.71 -3.16 -24.48
C ARG A 133 -1.80 -2.52 -23.10
N LEU A 134 -2.40 -1.34 -23.08
CA LEU A 134 -2.49 -0.48 -21.90
C LEU A 134 -3.35 -1.06 -20.78
N TYR A 135 -4.44 -1.77 -21.11
CA TYR A 135 -5.39 -2.27 -20.12
C TYR A 135 -5.91 -3.67 -20.46
N GLU A 136 -6.54 -4.29 -19.47
CA GLU A 136 -7.45 -5.40 -19.62
C GLU A 136 -8.88 -4.92 -19.40
N MET A 137 -9.83 -5.53 -20.10
CA MET A 137 -11.25 -5.22 -19.94
C MET A 137 -12.05 -6.45 -19.54
N CYS A 138 -13.11 -6.21 -18.77
CA CYS A 138 -14.13 -7.20 -18.46
C CYS A 138 -15.51 -6.54 -18.54
N GLY A 139 -16.43 -7.15 -19.27
CA GLY A 139 -17.81 -6.67 -19.39
C GLY A 139 -18.65 -7.56 -20.30
N ASN A 140 -19.81 -7.06 -20.71
CA ASN A 140 -20.73 -7.83 -21.57
C ASN A 140 -20.07 -8.30 -22.88
N VAL A 141 -19.25 -7.44 -23.50
CA VAL A 141 -18.55 -7.76 -24.77
C VAL A 141 -17.51 -8.86 -24.64
N THR A 142 -17.02 -9.13 -23.43
CA THR A 142 -16.04 -10.19 -23.15
C THR A 142 -16.68 -11.43 -22.51
N GLY A 143 -18.01 -11.49 -22.43
CA GLY A 143 -18.72 -12.54 -21.70
C GLY A 143 -18.33 -12.56 -20.21
N PHE A 144 -18.06 -11.38 -19.63
CA PHE A 144 -17.65 -11.21 -18.24
C PHE A 144 -16.36 -11.94 -17.85
N SER A 145 -15.46 -12.15 -18.83
CA SER A 145 -14.10 -12.65 -18.61
C SER A 145 -13.07 -11.57 -18.89
N TRP A 146 -11.96 -11.57 -18.15
CA TRP A 146 -10.85 -10.65 -18.42
C TRP A 146 -10.23 -10.96 -19.78
N THR A 147 -9.87 -9.93 -20.54
CA THR A 147 -9.16 -10.09 -21.83
C THR A 147 -7.74 -10.66 -21.69
N THR A 148 -7.22 -10.85 -20.47
CA THR A 148 -5.83 -11.19 -20.14
C THR A 148 -5.23 -12.33 -20.99
N GLN A 149 -3.93 -12.24 -21.28
CA GLN A 149 -3.18 -13.29 -21.99
C GLN A 149 -2.81 -14.50 -21.09
N PHE A 150 -3.01 -14.38 -19.78
CA PHE A 150 -2.68 -15.45 -18.84
C PHE A 150 -3.85 -16.46 -18.78
N VAL A 151 -3.74 -17.52 -19.60
CA VAL A 151 -4.73 -18.60 -19.65
C VAL A 151 -4.81 -19.29 -18.28
N GLY A 152 -6.01 -19.33 -17.70
CA GLY A 152 -6.26 -19.98 -16.40
C GLY A 152 -5.90 -19.16 -15.15
N GLY A 153 -5.34 -17.96 -15.31
CA GLY A 153 -4.98 -17.06 -14.21
C GLY A 153 -5.98 -15.93 -13.99
N LYS A 154 -6.08 -15.45 -12.74
CA LYS A 154 -6.76 -14.18 -12.42
C LYS A 154 -5.81 -12.98 -12.52
N GLU A 155 -4.51 -13.22 -12.68
CA GLU A 155 -3.52 -12.17 -12.87
C GLU A 155 -3.70 -11.47 -14.22
N LEU A 156 -3.66 -10.14 -14.18
CA LEU A 156 -3.70 -9.30 -15.39
C LEU A 156 -2.29 -8.97 -15.90
N ALA A 157 -1.26 -9.23 -15.09
CA ALA A 157 0.14 -8.99 -15.38
C ALA A 157 1.05 -9.73 -14.40
N ILE A 158 2.33 -9.86 -14.78
CA ILE A 158 3.42 -10.29 -13.89
C ILE A 158 4.56 -9.27 -14.02
N CYS A 159 5.03 -8.76 -12.89
CA CYS A 159 6.17 -7.83 -12.80
C CYS A 159 7.40 -8.57 -12.24
N ASN A 160 8.45 -8.69 -13.05
CA ASN A 160 9.70 -9.34 -12.69
C ASN A 160 10.80 -8.32 -12.43
N PRO A 161 11.74 -8.59 -11.50
CA PRO A 161 12.87 -7.70 -11.27
C PRO A 161 13.62 -7.40 -12.57
N SER A 162 13.82 -6.13 -12.86
CA SER A 162 14.52 -5.68 -14.06
C SER A 162 15.17 -4.32 -13.84
N LYS A 163 16.39 -4.16 -14.36
CA LYS A 163 17.09 -2.86 -14.36
C LYS A 163 16.52 -1.88 -15.37
N MET A 164 15.77 -2.37 -16.37
CA MET A 164 15.20 -1.57 -17.44
C MET A 164 13.73 -1.93 -17.65
N ALA A 165 12.89 -0.91 -17.82
CA ALA A 165 11.45 -1.01 -18.01
C ALA A 165 11.12 -0.77 -19.50
N ILE A 166 11.08 -1.83 -20.30
CA ILE A 166 10.92 -1.75 -21.76
C ILE A 166 9.68 -2.48 -22.28
N SER A 167 9.10 -3.37 -21.49
CA SER A 167 8.04 -4.26 -21.95
C SER A 167 6.67 -3.58 -21.95
N GLY A 168 6.43 -2.67 -21.01
CA GLY A 168 5.24 -1.82 -20.95
C GLY A 168 5.41 -0.43 -21.59
N ALA A 169 4.29 0.26 -21.79
CA ALA A 169 4.29 1.69 -22.13
C ALA A 169 4.90 2.51 -20.97
N LYS A 170 5.44 3.69 -21.25
CA LYS A 170 6.07 4.55 -20.21
C LYS A 170 5.14 4.84 -19.03
N SER A 171 3.85 4.96 -19.27
CA SER A 171 2.81 5.20 -18.27
C SER A 171 2.33 3.93 -17.55
N ALA A 172 2.80 2.75 -17.93
CA ALA A 172 2.48 1.48 -17.29
C ALA A 172 3.41 1.15 -16.12
N TYR A 173 4.11 2.15 -15.59
CA TYR A 173 4.96 2.04 -14.41
C TYR A 173 4.59 3.14 -13.42
N PHE A 174 4.62 2.83 -12.13
CA PHE A 174 4.52 3.86 -11.12
C PHE A 174 5.75 4.79 -11.20
N PRO A 175 5.59 6.10 -10.89
CA PRO A 175 6.69 7.05 -10.89
C PRO A 175 7.88 6.58 -10.03
N SER A 176 9.10 6.99 -10.36
CA SER A 176 10.32 6.52 -9.66
C SER A 176 10.37 6.85 -8.17
N ASN A 177 9.62 7.85 -7.73
CA ASN A 177 9.47 8.27 -6.33
C ASN A 177 8.22 7.67 -5.66
N SER A 178 7.53 6.74 -6.31
CA SER A 178 6.31 6.12 -5.81
C SER A 178 6.30 4.61 -6.09
N THR A 179 5.43 3.93 -5.37
CA THR A 179 5.07 2.53 -5.59
C THR A 179 3.55 2.45 -5.62
N CYS A 180 2.97 1.29 -5.96
CA CYS A 180 1.52 1.12 -5.84
C CYS A 180 1.02 1.49 -4.44
N VAL A 181 1.65 0.96 -3.38
CA VAL A 181 1.20 1.18 -1.99
C VAL A 181 1.35 2.65 -1.57
N HIS A 182 2.40 3.33 -2.04
CA HIS A 182 2.56 4.76 -1.82
C HIS A 182 1.46 5.54 -2.55
N THR A 183 1.21 5.24 -3.82
CA THR A 183 0.12 5.86 -4.58
C THR A 183 -1.23 5.65 -3.91
N LEU A 184 -1.52 4.45 -3.39
CA LEU A 184 -2.74 4.15 -2.66
C LEU A 184 -2.86 4.93 -1.34
N ALA A 185 -1.74 5.26 -0.69
CA ALA A 185 -1.77 6.02 0.57
C ALA A 185 -2.09 7.53 0.40
N PHE A 186 -1.94 8.09 -0.81
CA PHE A 186 -2.07 9.53 -1.05
C PHE A 186 -3.17 9.86 -2.08
N PRO A 187 -4.27 10.54 -1.70
CA PRO A 187 -5.39 10.83 -2.58
C PRO A 187 -5.02 11.57 -3.88
N GLU A 188 -4.06 12.49 -3.81
CA GLU A 188 -3.59 13.26 -4.96
C GLU A 188 -2.90 12.33 -5.98
N ALA A 189 -2.06 11.42 -5.49
CA ALA A 189 -1.38 10.44 -6.33
C ALA A 189 -2.37 9.45 -6.96
N GLN A 190 -3.38 9.00 -6.21
CA GLN A 190 -4.45 8.16 -6.77
C GLN A 190 -5.20 8.88 -7.89
N THR A 191 -5.60 10.13 -7.63
CA THR A 191 -6.34 10.97 -8.58
C THR A 191 -5.52 11.22 -9.86
N GLU A 192 -4.23 11.49 -9.72
CA GLU A 192 -3.32 11.64 -10.85
C GLU A 192 -3.26 10.37 -11.71
N GLN A 193 -3.06 9.20 -11.10
CA GLN A 193 -2.99 7.94 -11.85
C GLN A 193 -4.31 7.59 -12.55
N LEU A 194 -5.45 7.81 -11.88
CA LEU A 194 -6.77 7.63 -12.48
C LEU A 194 -6.98 8.57 -13.68
N ASN A 195 -6.61 9.85 -13.56
CA ASN A 195 -6.73 10.82 -14.64
C ASN A 195 -5.83 10.50 -15.84
N ILE A 196 -4.61 10.04 -15.59
CA ILE A 196 -3.72 9.55 -16.66
C ILE A 196 -4.40 8.41 -17.40
N PHE A 197 -4.94 7.42 -16.67
CA PHE A 197 -5.56 6.27 -17.30
C PHE A 197 -6.83 6.63 -18.08
N LEU A 198 -7.70 7.49 -17.54
CA LEU A 198 -8.89 7.98 -18.24
C LEU A 198 -8.54 8.72 -19.54
N LYS A 199 -7.47 9.51 -19.52
CA LYS A 199 -6.96 10.18 -20.72
C LYS A 199 -6.49 9.18 -21.79
N GLU A 200 -5.83 8.11 -21.37
CA GLU A 200 -5.39 7.04 -22.29
C GLU A 200 -6.58 6.27 -22.88
N LEU A 201 -7.61 5.98 -22.08
CA LEU A 201 -8.85 5.37 -22.56
C LEU A 201 -9.55 6.26 -23.61
N ALA A 202 -9.65 7.57 -23.33
CA ALA A 202 -10.19 8.54 -24.27
C ALA A 202 -9.40 8.61 -25.58
N GLN A 203 -8.06 8.51 -25.51
CA GLN A 203 -7.20 8.43 -26.71
C GLN A 203 -7.44 7.17 -27.55
N GLN A 204 -7.96 6.09 -26.94
CA GLN A 204 -8.39 4.88 -27.63
C GLN A 204 -9.88 4.91 -28.06
N GLY A 205 -10.56 6.05 -27.90
CA GLY A 205 -11.95 6.23 -28.32
C GLY A 205 -12.98 5.71 -27.31
N ILE A 206 -12.58 5.41 -26.07
CA ILE A 206 -13.51 5.04 -25.00
C ILE A 206 -14.04 6.32 -24.34
N ASP A 207 -15.35 6.54 -24.43
CA ASP A 207 -16.00 7.69 -23.80
C ASP A 207 -16.15 7.47 -22.30
N GLY A 208 -15.54 8.33 -21.48
CA GLY A 208 -15.63 8.27 -20.03
C GLY A 208 -16.87 8.95 -19.44
N SER A 209 -17.81 9.43 -20.25
CA SER A 209 -19.00 10.17 -19.79
C SER A 209 -19.90 9.37 -18.85
N SER A 210 -19.95 8.05 -18.98
CA SER A 210 -20.74 7.12 -18.16
C SER A 210 -19.96 6.47 -17.03
N ARG A 211 -18.80 7.04 -16.65
CA ARG A 211 -17.94 6.54 -15.57
C ARG A 211 -18.68 6.45 -14.24
N ASP A 212 -18.59 5.30 -13.57
CA ASP A 212 -18.94 5.14 -12.14
C ASP A 212 -17.73 5.49 -11.29
N ALA A 213 -17.60 6.77 -10.90
CA ALA A 213 -16.48 7.24 -10.09
C ALA A 213 -16.38 6.54 -8.73
N GLY A 214 -17.49 5.99 -8.20
CA GLY A 214 -17.50 5.21 -6.97
C GLY A 214 -16.97 3.77 -7.15
N ALA A 215 -16.70 3.35 -8.38
CA ALA A 215 -16.11 2.06 -8.72
C ALA A 215 -14.65 2.14 -9.18
N ASP A 216 -14.06 3.33 -9.16
CA ASP A 216 -12.65 3.50 -9.43
C ASP A 216 -11.82 2.98 -8.26
N CYS A 217 -10.69 2.37 -8.58
CA CYS A 217 -9.90 1.68 -7.57
C CYS A 217 -8.46 1.52 -8.00
N ILE A 218 -7.56 1.55 -7.02
CA ILE A 218 -6.18 1.08 -7.17
C ILE A 218 -5.99 -0.15 -6.27
N VAL A 219 -5.57 -1.27 -6.86
CA VAL A 219 -5.27 -2.52 -6.14
C VAL A 219 -3.78 -2.79 -6.20
N CYS A 220 -3.13 -3.04 -5.06
CA CYS A 220 -1.70 -3.35 -5.03
C CYS A 220 -1.46 -4.84 -4.81
N GLY A 221 -0.48 -5.39 -5.53
CA GLY A 221 -0.07 -6.79 -5.36
C GLY A 221 1.09 -6.92 -4.37
N TYR A 222 0.96 -7.89 -3.46
CA TYR A 222 1.91 -8.18 -2.38
C TYR A 222 2.66 -9.49 -2.63
#